data_AF-A0A523RC63-F1
#
_entry.id   AF-A0A523RC63-F1
#
_cell.length_a   1.000
_cell.length_b   1.000
_cell.length_c   1.000
_cell.angle_alpha   90.00
_cell.angle_beta   90.00
_cell.angle_gamma   90.00
#
_symmetry.space_group_name_H-M   'P 1'
#
loop_
_entity.id
_entity.type
_entity.pdbx_description
1 polymer ?
#
loop_
_entity_poly.entity_id
_entity_poly.type
_entity_poly.pdbx_seq_one_letter_code
_entity_poly.pdbx_strand_id
1 'polypeptide(L)'
;MMLEERKNFIPLNESFVCENCKQKVPKAKGTFRNHCPFCLYSRHVDETLPGDRKSTCGSLMQPIKVEKDSKREWMVIHQCQKCQKISRNRTAADDDREELAKINLTIR
;
A
#
# COMPACT_ATOMS: atom_id res chain seq x y z
N MET A 1 -30.80 -2.58 -14.79
CA MET A 1 -30.41 -3.46 -13.66
C MET A 1 -29.19 -2.85 -13.01
N MET A 2 -29.32 -2.29 -11.80
CA MET A 2 -28.17 -1.78 -11.06
C MET A 2 -27.41 -2.99 -10.51
N LEU A 3 -26.23 -3.27 -11.07
CA LEU A 3 -25.31 -4.25 -10.50
C LEU A 3 -24.84 -3.67 -9.17
N GLU A 4 -25.16 -4.32 -8.05
CA GLU A 4 -24.66 -3.89 -6.75
C GLU A 4 -23.12 -3.95 -6.76
N GLU A 5 -22.48 -2.78 -6.67
CA GLU A 5 -21.03 -2.70 -6.56
C GLU A 5 -20.58 -3.39 -5.27
N ARG A 6 -19.62 -4.31 -5.39
CA ARG A 6 -18.98 -4.92 -4.22
C ARG A 6 -18.36 -3.81 -3.38
N LYS A 7 -18.55 -3.84 -2.06
CA LYS A 7 -17.94 -2.86 -1.13
C LYS A 7 -16.80 -3.45 -0.29
N ASN A 8 -16.52 -4.73 -0.47
CA ASN A 8 -15.57 -5.47 0.35
C ASN A 8 -14.18 -5.53 -0.28
N PHE A 9 -13.16 -5.57 0.57
CA PHE A 9 -11.77 -5.88 0.21
C PHE A 9 -11.69 -7.17 -0.62
N ILE A 10 -10.91 -7.13 -1.70
CA ILE A 10 -10.65 -8.30 -2.55
C ILE A 10 -9.25 -8.85 -2.18
N PRO A 11 -9.18 -10.03 -1.53
CA PRO A 11 -7.91 -10.58 -1.08
C PRO A 11 -7.00 -10.97 -2.25
N LEU A 12 -5.84 -10.31 -2.35
CA LEU A 12 -4.81 -10.63 -3.33
C LEU A 12 -3.42 -10.56 -2.71
N ASN A 13 -2.72 -11.70 -2.70
CA ASN A 13 -1.38 -11.83 -2.13
C ASN A 13 -0.43 -12.46 -3.16
N GLU A 14 0.36 -11.60 -3.79
CA GLU A 14 1.22 -11.97 -4.90
C GLU A 14 2.62 -11.39 -4.71
N SER A 15 3.62 -12.06 -5.30
CA SER A 15 4.94 -11.49 -5.41
C SER A 15 4.98 -10.46 -6.52
N PHE A 16 5.79 -9.42 -6.36
CA PHE A 16 5.98 -8.39 -7.39
C PHE A 16 7.42 -7.86 -7.36
N VAL A 17 7.80 -7.12 -8.40
CA VAL A 17 9.06 -6.36 -8.41
C VAL A 17 8.73 -4.91 -8.08
N CYS A 18 9.38 -4.35 -7.05
CA CYS A 18 9.15 -2.98 -6.66
C CYS A 18 9.62 -2.01 -7.76
N GLU A 19 8.75 -1.12 -8.22
CA GLU A 19 9.12 -0.16 -9.26
C GLU A 19 10.04 0.96 -8.75
N ASN A 20 10.08 1.21 -7.44
CA ASN A 20 10.96 2.21 -6.83
C ASN A 20 12.38 1.64 -6.62
N CYS A 21 12.54 0.61 -5.78
CA CYS A 21 13.87 0.09 -5.41
C CYS A 21 14.31 -1.16 -6.19
N LYS A 22 13.50 -1.66 -7.13
CA LYS A 22 13.77 -2.83 -7.99
C LYS A 22 13.93 -4.17 -7.28
N GLN A 23 13.75 -4.23 -5.96
CA GLN A 23 13.78 -5.50 -5.22
C GLN A 23 12.59 -6.40 -5.55
N LYS A 24 12.82 -7.72 -5.55
CA LYS A 24 11.77 -8.74 -5.67
C LYS A 24 11.09 -8.93 -4.32
N VAL A 25 9.81 -8.60 -4.26
CA VAL A 25 8.98 -8.68 -3.07
C VAL A 25 8.24 -10.03 -3.09
N PRO A 26 8.46 -10.92 -2.11
CA PRO A 26 7.71 -12.18 -2.02
C PRO A 26 6.26 -11.92 -1.57
N LYS A 27 5.43 -12.96 -1.62
CA LYS A 27 4.09 -12.93 -1.00
C LYS A 27 4.23 -12.64 0.50
N ALA A 28 3.34 -11.81 1.04
CA ALA A 28 3.32 -11.54 2.47
C ALA A 28 2.83 -12.77 3.25
N LYS A 29 3.32 -12.98 4.47
CA LYS A 29 2.85 -14.09 5.33
C LYS A 29 1.71 -13.59 6.21
N GLY A 30 0.55 -14.27 6.16
CA GLY A 30 -0.60 -13.99 7.03
C GLY A 30 -1.30 -12.64 6.78
N THR A 31 -0.97 -11.93 5.70
CA THR A 31 -1.58 -10.65 5.34
C THR A 31 -1.56 -10.44 3.82
N PHE A 32 -2.15 -9.35 3.36
CA PHE A 32 -2.12 -8.87 1.99
C PHE A 32 -1.34 -7.56 1.94
N ARG A 33 -0.41 -7.43 0.98
CA ARG A 33 0.51 -6.30 0.92
C ARG A 33 0.58 -5.74 -0.50
N ASN A 34 0.54 -4.42 -0.61
CA ASN A 34 0.72 -3.68 -1.86
C ASN A 34 1.98 -2.79 -1.84
N HIS A 35 2.59 -2.56 -0.67
CA HIS A 35 3.86 -1.84 -0.56
C HIS A 35 5.07 -2.79 -0.52
N CYS A 36 6.21 -2.27 -0.95
CA CYS A 36 7.49 -2.96 -0.81
C CYS A 36 7.93 -2.95 0.66
N PRO A 37 8.29 -4.08 1.29
CA PRO A 37 8.75 -4.07 2.67
C PRO A 37 10.09 -3.33 2.85
N PHE A 38 10.90 -3.20 1.79
CA PHE A 38 12.25 -2.63 1.85
C PHE A 38 12.33 -1.10 1.66
N CYS A 39 11.29 -0.49 1.07
CA CYS A 39 11.28 0.97 0.84
C CYS A 39 9.90 1.60 1.02
N LEU A 40 8.89 0.78 1.35
CA LEU A 40 7.53 1.18 1.66
C LEU A 40 6.75 1.87 0.53
N TYR A 41 7.31 2.02 -0.66
CA TYR A 41 6.57 2.46 -1.84
C TYR A 41 5.55 1.41 -2.29
N SER A 42 4.38 1.88 -2.70
CA SER A 42 3.31 1.09 -3.30
C SER A 42 3.12 1.48 -4.77
N ARG A 43 2.27 0.76 -5.49
CA ARG A 43 1.80 1.15 -6.82
C ARG A 43 0.30 1.43 -6.80
N HIS A 44 -0.15 2.45 -7.53
CA HIS A 44 -1.56 2.77 -7.68
C HIS A 44 -2.20 1.82 -8.68
N VAL A 45 -2.66 0.69 -8.16
CA VAL A 45 -3.30 -0.38 -8.93
C VAL A 45 -4.79 -0.53 -8.63
N ASP A 46 -5.24 -0.05 -7.47
CA ASP A 46 -6.65 -0.17 -7.05
C ASP A 46 -7.43 1.10 -7.37
N GLU A 47 -8.61 0.99 -7.98
CA GLU A 47 -9.41 2.15 -8.44
C GLU A 47 -10.42 2.62 -7.40
N THR A 48 -11.33 1.76 -6.95
CA THR A 48 -12.33 2.13 -5.94
C THR A 48 -12.29 1.21 -4.73
N LEU A 49 -11.95 -0.06 -4.92
CA LEU A 49 -11.92 -1.06 -3.88
C LEU A 49 -10.50 -1.57 -3.67
N PRO A 50 -10.04 -1.67 -2.41
CA PRO A 50 -8.80 -2.37 -2.08
C PRO A 50 -8.76 -3.78 -2.70
N GLY A 51 -7.75 -4.01 -3.54
CA GLY A 51 -7.53 -5.26 -4.27
C GLY A 51 -8.26 -5.41 -5.61
N ASP A 52 -9.01 -4.43 -6.11
CA ASP A 52 -9.70 -4.55 -7.40
C ASP A 52 -8.76 -4.58 -8.62
N ARG A 53 -7.54 -4.05 -8.48
CA ARG A 53 -6.55 -3.94 -9.56
C ARG A 53 -7.08 -3.26 -10.84
N LYS A 54 -8.05 -2.35 -10.70
CA LYS A 54 -8.72 -1.67 -11.82
C LYS A 54 -8.14 -0.30 -12.18
N SER A 55 -7.17 0.22 -11.45
CA SER A 55 -6.70 1.57 -11.69
C SER A 55 -5.91 1.68 -12.99
N THR A 56 -6.27 2.67 -13.80
CA THR A 56 -5.54 3.05 -15.02
C THR A 56 -4.35 3.98 -14.71
N CYS A 57 -4.21 4.44 -13.46
CA CYS A 57 -3.14 5.37 -13.08
C CYS A 57 -1.76 4.71 -13.13
N GLY A 58 -1.62 3.56 -12.48
CA GLY A 58 -0.42 2.72 -12.49
C GLY A 58 0.85 3.34 -11.89
N SER A 59 0.80 4.60 -11.42
CA SER A 59 1.96 5.34 -10.92
C SER A 59 2.40 4.86 -9.53
N LEU A 60 3.63 5.18 -9.16
CA LEU A 60 4.14 4.98 -7.81
C LEU A 60 3.31 5.77 -6.78
N MET A 61 3.15 5.16 -5.62
CA MET A 61 2.61 5.83 -4.44
C MET A 61 3.70 5.89 -3.36
N GLN A 62 4.07 7.12 -3.02
CA GLN A 62 5.05 7.39 -1.99
C GLN A 62 4.43 7.20 -0.60
N PRO A 63 5.15 6.60 0.36
CA PRO A 63 4.71 6.57 1.74
C PRO A 63 4.88 7.98 2.33
N ILE A 64 3.79 8.57 2.81
CA ILE A 64 3.79 9.94 3.32
C ILE A 64 3.58 10.01 4.83
N LYS A 65 3.01 8.98 5.45
CA LYS A 65 2.72 8.96 6.90
C LYS A 65 2.60 7.54 7.43
N VAL A 66 2.91 7.34 8.70
CA VAL A 66 2.55 6.13 9.45
C VAL A 66 1.66 6.52 10.62
N GLU A 67 0.56 5.79 10.83
CA GLU A 67 -0.37 6.04 11.93
C GLU A 67 -1.05 4.77 12.42
N LYS A 68 -1.73 4.84 13.56
CA LYS A 68 -2.58 3.75 14.04
C LYS A 68 -4.02 3.97 13.61
N ASP A 69 -4.68 2.89 13.19
CA ASP A 69 -6.12 2.90 12.94
C ASP A 69 -6.93 2.79 14.25
N SER A 70 -8.27 2.72 14.13
CA SER A 70 -9.17 2.55 15.28
C SER A 70 -8.99 1.22 16.01
N LYS A 71 -8.40 0.21 15.37
CA LYS A 71 -8.05 -1.09 15.95
C LYS A 71 -6.63 -1.12 16.52
N ARG A 72 -5.95 0.04 16.54
CA ARG A 72 -4.56 0.21 17.00
C ARG A 72 -3.53 -0.53 16.13
N GLU A 73 -3.89 -0.89 14.90
CA GLU A 73 -2.97 -1.48 13.92
C GLU A 73 -2.20 -0.38 13.19
N TRP A 74 -0.92 -0.63 12.91
CA TRP A 74 -0.07 0.32 12.19
C TRP A 74 -0.36 0.30 10.69
N MET A 75 -0.63 1.49 10.16
CA MET A 75 -0.97 1.75 8.78
C MET A 75 0.07 2.66 8.15
N VAL A 76 0.51 2.33 6.95
CA VAL A 76 1.27 3.24 6.08
C VAL A 76 0.28 3.95 5.17
N ILE A 77 0.37 5.27 5.13
CA ILE A 77 -0.43 6.14 4.28
C ILE A 77 0.39 6.47 3.05
N HIS A 78 -0.17 6.18 1.88
CA HIS A 78 0.47 6.38 0.60
C HIS A 78 -0.24 7.47 -0.20
N GLN A 79 0.52 8.29 -0.92
CA GLN A 79 -0.01 9.25 -1.88
C GLN A 79 0.50 8.92 -3.28
N CYS A 80 -0.42 8.82 -4.24
CA CYS A 80 -0.05 8.63 -5.64
C CYS A 80 0.68 9.86 -6.17
N GLN A 81 1.87 9.66 -6.72
CA GLN A 81 2.69 10.76 -7.24
C GLN A 81 2.09 11.42 -8.50
N LYS A 82 1.14 10.75 -9.18
CA LYS A 82 0.49 11.26 -10.39
C LYS A 82 -0.87 11.91 -10.11
N CYS A 83 -1.82 11.17 -9.53
CA CYS A 83 -3.18 11.66 -9.32
C CYS A 83 -3.49 12.09 -7.88
N GLN A 84 -2.50 12.07 -6.98
CA GLN A 84 -2.62 12.50 -5.58
C GLN A 84 -3.61 11.70 -4.71
N LYS A 85 -4.21 10.63 -5.24
CA LYS A 85 -5.07 9.71 -4.46
C LYS A 85 -4.31 9.16 -3.25
N ILE A 86 -5.01 9.07 -2.12
CA ILE A 86 -4.50 8.54 -0.86
C ILE A 86 -4.99 7.11 -0.66
N SER A 87 -4.10 6.21 -0.26
CA SER A 87 -4.43 4.84 0.19
C SER A 87 -3.83 4.58 1.56
N ARG A 88 -4.42 3.65 2.30
CA ARG A 88 -3.94 3.21 3.62
C ARG A 88 -3.72 1.71 3.56
N ASN A 89 -2.50 1.27 3.82
CA ASN A 89 -2.12 -0.13 3.79
C ASN A 89 -1.65 -0.57 5.18
N ARG A 90 -2.07 -1.75 5.63
CA ARG A 90 -1.60 -2.32 6.89
C ARG A 90 -0.12 -2.67 6.75
N THR A 91 0.67 -2.35 7.77
CA THR A 91 2.06 -2.84 7.88
C THR A 91 2.12 -4.37 7.91
N ALA A 92 3.21 -4.94 7.41
CA ALA A 92 3.52 -6.36 7.46
C ALA A 92 4.68 -6.62 8.43
N ALA A 93 4.78 -7.84 8.94
CA ALA A 93 5.80 -8.21 9.93
C ALA A 93 7.24 -8.13 9.38
N ASP A 94 7.39 -8.18 8.05
CA ASP A 94 8.65 -8.09 7.32
C ASP A 94 8.95 -6.69 6.78
N ASP A 95 8.15 -5.67 7.14
CA ASP A 95 8.46 -4.28 6.78
C ASP A 95 9.73 -3.78 7.48
N ASP A 96 10.55 -3.06 6.73
CA ASP A 96 11.77 -2.45 7.23
C ASP A 96 11.44 -1.37 8.27
N ARG A 97 11.95 -1.58 9.49
CA ARG A 97 11.66 -0.71 10.64
C ARG A 97 12.35 0.65 10.53
N GLU A 98 13.51 0.72 9.89
CA GLU A 98 14.22 1.98 9.71
C GLU A 98 13.49 2.86 8.68
N GLU A 99 13.00 2.26 7.59
CA GLU A 99 12.19 2.98 6.61
C GLU A 99 10.88 3.48 7.23
N LEU A 100 10.21 2.68 8.07
CA LEU A 100 9.02 3.12 8.80
C LEU A 100 9.30 4.32 9.70
N ALA A 101 10.45 4.32 10.40
CA ALA A 101 10.86 5.42 11.27
C ALA A 101 11.15 6.71 10.48
N LYS A 102 11.78 6.60 9.30
CA LYS A 102 12.11 7.77 8.44
C LYS A 102 10.87 8.53 7.98
N ILE A 103 9.75 7.85 7.70
CA ILE A 103 8.50 8.49 7.28
C ILE A 103 8.01 9.47 8.35
N ASN A 104 8.03 9.07 9.61
CA ASN A 104 7.55 9.90 10.73
C ASN A 104 8.45 11.11 11.02
N LEU A 105 9.74 11.03 10.70
CA LEU A 105 10.69 12.12 10.90
C LEU A 105 10.58 13.21 9.84
N THR A 106 9.99 12.90 8.69
CA THR A 106 9.90 13.80 7.53
C THR A 106 8.65 14.68 7.58
N ILE A 107 7.64 14.33 8.38
CA ILE A 107 6.45 15.16 8.62
C ILE A 107 6.72 16.05 9.84
N ARG A 108 7.37 17.18 9.64
CA ARG A 108 7.45 18.28 10.61
C ARG A 108 6.91 19.56 9.98
#